data_AF-A0A3N5PQ05-F1
#
_entry.id   AF-A0A3N5PQ05-F1
#
_cell.length_a   1.000
_cell.length_b   1.000
_cell.length_c   1.000
_cell.angle_alpha   90.00
_cell.angle_beta   90.00
_cell.angle_gamma   90.00
#
_symmetry.space_group_name_H-M   'P 1'
#
loop_
_entity.id
_entity.type
_entity.pdbx_description
1 polymer ?
#
loop_
_entity_poly.entity_id
_entity_poly.type
_entity_poly.pdbx_seq_one_letter_code
_entity_poly.pdbx_strand_id
1 'polypeptide(L)'
;MAASAIGLLAALASSGAAVAQPLQNFYEYQAVANDETGLSPEEQQQKNTQSLVAISGLIATHNGTIPLGFVPLPTWVGISAEIAQLAADNGLKFTRAVLYAPGDRIRSPNAADAAYPADGACRFEFELPQATAQFGNFLGFWPKLEYGPEDDSSVDRLFLPGDTAISFGDLGVPEIAHANTDVVLRVFIGSDPDFIADSDLPQIVSLGAGVHDIEWNAITLYSPIWDTAFPAALIPVMAAAEAKFGKYIDSFIEPKQALRSNALELTSIKSNTDELAALITKLNRRIGLLQLIKQAAPELGDLTVDIVVDRITSGQPSVSRKRIQRLTVYDLIPPTIATSSANPTFEATDIGGARTSRYMEDLLATVVASDACGRPFEIAHDAPEILPLGNTLVTWTVRDAGPVPPDADHDGDGSVDNDTFNSRSVTQVVTIEDTQWPILVPPPGLVIESAASINLDEQALGRPLVVDLADLNPVVTSSTPNADGIVTPGTRTIVTWVATDSSGNSSPAADQLVTVKTPGSNTAPVVADQVADTLTSEPVAIVLTGQDNDVLPLTGDTSGGFPDPLRFKIEQLPANGEFVAPLYPYFIDDHRTDKVGGLIDYINSQPDADALMDSYIDAVVTNRLDSWMNNEF
;
A
#
# COMPACT_ATOMS: atom_id res chain seq x y z
N MET A 1 54.53 24.56 -12.71
CA MET A 1 53.33 23.95 -13.31
C MET A 1 53.65 23.02 -14.49
N ALA A 2 54.66 23.30 -15.34
CA ALA A 2 55.08 22.35 -16.38
C ALA A 2 55.79 21.08 -15.86
N ALA A 3 56.51 21.16 -14.72
CA ALA A 3 57.20 20.00 -14.15
C ALA A 3 56.29 18.99 -13.43
N SER A 4 55.10 19.39 -12.96
CA SER A 4 54.15 18.46 -12.31
C SER A 4 53.26 17.72 -13.32
N ALA A 5 53.05 18.28 -14.51
CA ALA A 5 52.37 17.60 -15.61
C ALA A 5 53.23 16.46 -16.20
N ILE A 6 54.54 16.68 -16.32
CA ILE A 6 55.50 15.66 -16.78
C ILE A 6 55.63 14.50 -15.77
N GLY A 7 55.55 14.80 -14.47
CA GLY A 7 55.53 13.78 -13.41
C GLY A 7 54.27 12.90 -13.41
N LEU A 8 53.11 13.49 -13.72
CA LEU A 8 51.84 12.76 -13.84
C LEU A 8 51.80 11.89 -15.11
N LEU A 9 52.34 12.40 -16.22
CA LEU A 9 52.51 11.67 -17.49
C LEU A 9 53.48 10.49 -17.37
N ALA A 10 54.57 10.62 -16.60
CA ALA A 10 55.51 9.52 -16.34
C ALA A 10 54.94 8.45 -15.39
N ALA A 11 54.05 8.83 -14.47
CA ALA A 11 53.32 7.90 -13.62
C ALA A 11 52.27 7.08 -14.41
N LEU A 12 51.60 7.70 -15.40
CA LEU A 12 50.68 7.01 -16.32
C LEU A 12 51.42 6.08 -17.30
N ALA A 13 52.60 6.48 -17.80
CA ALA A 13 53.39 5.71 -18.74
C ALA A 13 54.12 4.49 -18.14
N SER A 14 54.35 4.45 -16.81
CA SER A 14 55.02 3.33 -16.14
C SER A 14 54.09 2.18 -15.74
N SER A 15 52.79 2.32 -15.95
CA SER A 15 51.83 1.24 -15.81
C SER A 15 51.47 0.68 -17.19
N GLY A 16 52.10 -0.44 -17.59
CA GLY A 16 51.67 -1.25 -18.73
C GLY A 16 50.24 -1.82 -18.61
N ALA A 17 49.50 -1.40 -17.58
CA ALA A 17 48.08 -1.66 -17.36
C ALA A 17 47.16 -0.77 -18.22
N ALA A 18 47.64 0.37 -18.75
CA ALA A 18 46.78 1.35 -19.45
C ALA A 18 46.19 0.88 -20.79
N VAL A 19 46.74 -0.18 -21.41
CA VAL A 19 46.22 -0.78 -22.66
C VAL A 19 45.41 -2.05 -22.39
N ALA A 20 45.66 -2.74 -21.26
CA ALA A 20 44.99 -3.99 -20.90
C ALA A 20 43.74 -3.76 -20.03
N GLN A 21 43.73 -2.77 -19.13
CA GLN A 21 42.57 -2.47 -18.28
C GLN A 21 41.31 -2.01 -19.04
N PRO A 22 41.36 -1.20 -20.11
CA PRO A 22 40.16 -0.82 -20.84
C PRO A 22 39.44 -2.03 -21.48
N LEU A 23 40.22 -3.02 -21.95
CA LEU A 23 39.70 -4.27 -22.54
C LEU A 23 39.26 -5.29 -21.48
N GLN A 24 39.83 -5.26 -20.28
CA GLN A 24 39.39 -6.12 -19.17
C GLN A 24 38.12 -5.56 -18.50
N ASN A 25 38.03 -4.22 -18.40
CA ASN A 25 36.81 -3.51 -18.02
C ASN A 25 35.68 -3.68 -19.07
N PHE A 26 36.03 -3.91 -20.35
CA PHE A 26 35.07 -4.21 -21.41
C PHE A 26 34.28 -5.52 -21.17
N TYR A 27 34.88 -6.49 -20.47
CA TYR A 27 34.22 -7.76 -20.12
C TYR A 27 33.57 -7.75 -18.72
N GLU A 28 34.08 -6.95 -17.77
CA GLU A 28 33.45 -6.79 -16.45
C GLU A 28 32.24 -5.84 -16.46
N TYR A 29 32.13 -4.96 -17.46
CA TYR A 29 31.01 -4.02 -17.58
C TYR A 29 29.85 -4.58 -18.43
N GLN A 30 29.55 -5.88 -18.30
CA GLN A 30 28.19 -6.37 -18.54
C GLN A 30 27.29 -5.87 -17.41
N ALA A 31 26.91 -4.61 -17.48
CA ALA A 31 25.94 -4.03 -16.57
C ALA A 31 25.33 -2.77 -17.17
N VAL A 32 24.24 -2.96 -17.90
CA VAL A 32 23.02 -2.12 -17.78
C VAL A 32 22.44 -2.25 -16.34
N ALA A 33 23.27 -2.56 -15.34
CA ALA A 33 22.91 -2.85 -13.96
C ALA A 33 23.59 -1.83 -13.06
N ASN A 34 22.96 -0.67 -12.99
CA ASN A 34 22.68 0.08 -11.76
C ASN A 34 22.03 1.37 -12.24
N ASP A 35 20.76 1.27 -12.63
CA ASP A 35 19.90 2.43 -12.75
C ASP A 35 20.00 3.21 -11.43
N GLU A 36 20.51 4.44 -11.49
CA GLU A 36 20.51 5.35 -10.34
C GLU A 36 19.08 5.89 -10.12
N THR A 37 18.16 5.01 -9.76
CA THR A 37 16.77 5.34 -9.40
C THR A 37 16.66 5.54 -7.88
N GLY A 38 15.72 6.38 -7.44
CA GLY A 38 15.47 6.61 -6.01
C GLY A 38 16.51 7.48 -5.27
N LEU A 39 17.44 8.14 -5.97
CA LEU A 39 18.37 9.09 -5.35
C LEU A 39 17.66 10.36 -4.88
N SER A 40 18.01 10.85 -3.69
CA SER A 40 17.58 12.16 -3.20
C SER A 40 18.12 13.32 -4.07
N PRO A 41 17.52 14.51 -4.04
CA PRO A 41 18.01 15.66 -4.82
C PRO A 41 19.49 15.99 -4.56
N GLU A 42 19.96 15.86 -3.32
CA GLU A 42 21.36 16.10 -2.93
C GLU A 42 22.30 15.05 -3.54
N GLU A 43 21.93 13.77 -3.47
CA GLU A 43 22.70 12.69 -4.10
C GLU A 43 22.74 12.85 -5.62
N GLN A 44 21.61 13.24 -6.23
CA GLN A 44 21.56 13.52 -7.66
C GLN A 44 22.53 14.64 -8.07
N GLN A 45 22.58 15.73 -7.30
CA GLN A 45 23.50 16.83 -7.53
C GLN A 45 24.96 16.41 -7.35
N GLN A 46 25.25 15.60 -6.34
CA GLN A 46 26.59 15.06 -6.09
C GLN A 46 27.06 14.20 -7.27
N LYS A 47 26.21 13.30 -7.77
CA LYS A 47 26.51 12.44 -8.93
C LYS A 47 26.69 13.22 -10.22
N ASN A 48 25.89 14.25 -10.44
CA ASN A 48 26.06 15.18 -11.56
C ASN A 48 27.38 15.94 -11.44
N THR A 49 27.75 16.40 -10.25
CA THR A 49 29.03 17.08 -9.99
C THR A 49 30.23 16.15 -10.25
N GLN A 50 30.17 14.90 -9.78
CA GLN A 50 31.20 13.90 -10.05
C GLN A 50 31.36 13.63 -11.54
N SER A 51 30.24 13.49 -12.26
CA SER A 51 30.24 13.29 -13.71
C SER A 51 30.84 14.49 -14.44
N LEU A 52 30.45 15.71 -14.05
CA LEU A 52 30.97 16.94 -14.63
C LEU A 52 32.48 17.09 -14.42
N VAL A 53 32.99 16.77 -13.23
CA VAL A 53 34.44 16.80 -12.94
C VAL A 53 35.18 15.77 -13.79
N ALA A 54 34.65 14.54 -13.90
CA ALA A 54 35.25 13.49 -14.72
C ALA A 54 35.27 13.88 -16.20
N ILE A 55 34.13 14.32 -16.75
CA ILE A 55 33.99 14.83 -18.12
C ILE A 55 34.99 15.97 -18.35
N SER A 56 35.06 16.94 -17.43
CA SER A 56 35.96 18.10 -17.57
C SER A 56 37.44 17.71 -17.57
N GLY A 57 37.86 16.79 -16.69
CA GLY A 57 39.23 16.31 -16.63
C GLY A 57 39.63 15.51 -17.88
N LEU A 58 38.73 14.65 -18.35
CA LEU A 58 38.94 13.84 -19.55
C LEU A 58 38.97 14.71 -20.80
N ILE A 59 38.02 15.64 -20.98
CA ILE A 59 38.03 16.53 -22.15
C ILE A 59 39.21 17.49 -22.14
N ALA A 60 39.65 17.99 -20.97
CA ALA A 60 40.86 18.80 -20.88
C ALA A 60 42.11 18.01 -21.29
N THR A 61 42.18 16.72 -20.94
CA THR A 61 43.26 15.81 -21.35
C THR A 61 43.20 15.53 -22.86
N HIS A 62 42.01 15.23 -23.38
CA HIS A 62 41.78 15.02 -24.81
C HIS A 62 42.20 16.27 -25.61
N ASN A 63 41.65 17.44 -25.29
CA ASN A 63 41.95 18.68 -26.01
C ASN A 63 43.38 19.16 -25.81
N GLY A 64 43.97 18.95 -24.63
CA GLY A 64 45.34 19.35 -24.30
C GLY A 64 46.42 18.52 -24.99
N THR A 65 46.08 17.32 -25.46
CA THR A 65 46.99 16.43 -26.20
C THR A 65 46.93 16.65 -27.71
N ILE A 66 45.82 17.19 -28.24
CA ILE A 66 45.66 17.53 -29.67
C ILE A 66 46.86 18.33 -30.23
N PRO A 67 47.33 19.44 -29.61
CA PRO A 67 48.44 20.23 -30.16
C PRO A 67 49.78 19.48 -30.14
N LEU A 68 49.95 18.50 -29.25
CA LEU A 68 51.21 17.74 -29.12
C LEU A 68 51.42 16.78 -30.30
N GLY A 69 50.34 16.37 -30.98
CA GLY A 69 50.41 15.62 -32.26
C GLY A 69 50.67 16.50 -33.49
N PHE A 70 50.72 17.83 -33.34
CA PHE A 70 51.01 18.77 -34.43
C PHE A 70 52.38 19.45 -34.31
N VAL A 71 53.13 19.18 -33.24
CA VAL A 71 54.48 19.71 -33.03
C VAL A 71 55.47 18.55 -33.16
N PRO A 72 56.58 18.70 -33.89
CA PRO A 72 57.58 17.63 -33.98
C PRO A 72 58.23 17.41 -32.60
N LEU A 73 57.81 16.34 -31.93
CA LEU A 73 58.36 15.87 -30.66
C LEU A 73 59.17 14.57 -30.89
N PRO A 74 60.07 14.20 -29.98
CA PRO A 74 60.65 12.85 -30.00
C PRO A 74 59.54 11.80 -30.05
N THR A 75 59.69 10.77 -30.88
CA THR A 75 58.63 9.78 -31.17
C THR A 75 57.99 9.14 -29.93
N TRP A 76 58.74 9.01 -28.84
CA TRP A 76 58.22 8.48 -27.57
C TRP A 76 57.27 9.46 -26.85
N VAL A 77 57.41 10.78 -27.04
CA VAL A 77 56.51 11.81 -26.47
C VAL A 77 55.22 11.94 -27.30
N GLY A 78 55.31 11.92 -28.64
CA GLY A 78 54.15 11.96 -29.54
C GLY A 78 53.22 10.77 -29.37
N ILE A 79 53.77 9.54 -29.40
CA ILE A 79 53.00 8.30 -29.15
C ILE A 79 52.33 8.33 -27.76
N SER A 80 53.00 8.88 -26.74
CA SER A 80 52.43 9.00 -25.40
C SER A 80 51.24 9.98 -25.34
N ALA A 81 51.30 11.07 -26.11
CA ALA A 81 50.21 12.05 -26.19
C ALA A 81 48.99 11.48 -26.92
N GLU A 82 49.19 10.75 -28.03
CA GLU A 82 48.10 10.11 -28.78
C GLU A 82 47.43 8.98 -27.98
N ILE A 83 48.21 8.19 -27.22
CA ILE A 83 47.66 7.19 -26.29
C ILE A 83 46.85 7.85 -25.17
N ALA A 84 47.34 8.96 -24.62
CA ALA A 84 46.60 9.72 -23.59
C ALA A 84 45.30 10.32 -24.15
N GLN A 85 45.30 10.78 -25.42
CA GLN A 85 44.12 11.27 -26.11
C GLN A 85 43.06 10.16 -26.29
N LEU A 86 43.48 8.99 -26.76
CA LEU A 86 42.62 7.81 -26.93
C LEU A 86 42.05 7.31 -25.59
N ALA A 87 42.88 7.28 -24.55
CA ALA A 87 42.44 6.88 -23.22
C ALA A 87 41.43 7.87 -22.64
N ALA A 88 41.66 9.18 -22.83
CA ALA A 88 40.74 10.22 -22.41
C ALA A 88 39.42 10.16 -23.19
N ASP A 89 39.47 9.91 -24.50
CA ASP A 89 38.28 9.76 -25.34
C ASP A 89 37.44 8.55 -24.93
N ASN A 90 38.04 7.36 -24.85
CA ASN A 90 37.34 6.17 -24.34
C ASN A 90 36.78 6.42 -22.93
N GLY A 91 37.53 7.08 -22.06
CA GLY A 91 37.05 7.48 -20.73
C GLY A 91 35.78 8.33 -20.78
N LEU A 92 35.66 9.26 -21.74
CA LEU A 92 34.43 10.03 -21.95
C LEU A 92 33.27 9.13 -22.34
N LYS A 93 33.48 8.16 -23.24
CA LYS A 93 32.43 7.21 -23.65
C LYS A 93 31.87 6.40 -22.50
N PHE A 94 32.68 6.07 -21.50
CA PHE A 94 32.23 5.33 -20.31
C PHE A 94 31.91 6.22 -19.10
N THR A 95 31.83 7.54 -19.30
CA THR A 95 31.38 8.47 -18.26
C THR A 95 29.90 8.80 -18.46
N ARG A 96 29.13 8.81 -17.36
CA ARG A 96 27.70 9.14 -17.43
C ARG A 96 27.53 10.62 -17.77
N ALA A 97 26.60 10.95 -18.65
CA ALA A 97 26.18 12.32 -18.87
C ALA A 97 25.69 12.98 -17.57
N VAL A 98 25.88 14.28 -17.45
CA VAL A 98 25.15 15.09 -16.46
C VAL A 98 23.71 15.20 -16.94
N LEU A 99 22.73 14.90 -16.07
CA LEU A 99 21.31 15.02 -16.38
C LEU A 99 20.59 15.71 -15.23
N TYR A 100 20.00 16.87 -15.50
CA TYR A 100 18.97 17.49 -14.67
C TYR A 100 17.63 17.33 -15.39
N ALA A 101 16.76 16.48 -14.82
CA ALA A 101 15.37 16.43 -15.28
C ALA A 101 14.68 17.77 -14.95
N PRO A 102 13.65 18.18 -15.72
CA PRO A 102 12.87 19.34 -15.37
C PRO A 102 12.20 19.12 -14.00
N GLY A 103 11.93 20.22 -13.28
CA GLY A 103 11.28 20.15 -11.98
C GLY A 103 9.88 19.55 -12.04
N ASP A 104 9.41 19.05 -10.89
CA ASP A 104 8.06 18.50 -10.74
C ASP A 104 7.00 19.49 -11.22
N ARG A 105 5.95 18.96 -11.85
CA ARG A 105 4.88 19.75 -12.45
C ARG A 105 3.55 19.37 -11.84
N ILE A 106 2.68 20.37 -11.72
CA ILE A 106 1.30 20.18 -11.31
C ILE A 106 0.42 20.76 -12.41
N ARG A 107 -0.65 20.05 -12.76
CA ARG A 107 -1.62 20.44 -13.79
C ARG A 107 -3.03 20.13 -13.34
N SER A 108 -3.95 21.02 -13.72
CA SER A 108 -5.37 20.72 -13.69
C SER A 108 -5.73 19.90 -14.94
N PRO A 109 -6.69 18.97 -14.82
CA PRO A 109 -7.16 18.20 -15.96
C PRO A 109 -7.80 19.11 -17.01
N ASN A 110 -7.63 18.79 -18.29
CA ASN A 110 -8.05 19.61 -19.42
C ASN A 110 -8.85 18.83 -20.50
N ALA A 111 -9.03 17.51 -20.33
CA ALA A 111 -9.79 16.69 -21.25
C ALA A 111 -10.78 15.78 -20.48
N ALA A 112 -12.03 15.73 -20.98
CA ALA A 112 -13.16 15.05 -20.33
C ALA A 112 -13.32 13.62 -20.81
N ASP A 113 -13.50 12.66 -19.90
CA ASP A 113 -13.65 11.24 -20.24
C ASP A 113 -14.92 11.01 -21.07
N ALA A 114 -14.80 10.23 -22.14
CA ALA A 114 -15.95 9.82 -22.94
C ALA A 114 -16.94 8.98 -22.13
N ALA A 115 -16.47 8.30 -21.07
CA ALA A 115 -17.30 7.57 -20.12
C ALA A 115 -18.04 8.48 -19.11
N TYR A 116 -17.51 9.67 -18.81
CA TYR A 116 -18.04 10.60 -17.79
C TYR A 116 -18.13 12.05 -18.30
N PRO A 117 -19.02 12.34 -19.27
CA PRO A 117 -19.07 13.65 -19.95
C PRO A 117 -19.75 14.78 -19.14
N ALA A 118 -20.33 14.49 -17.97
CA ALA A 118 -21.18 15.42 -17.24
C ALA A 118 -20.46 16.31 -16.21
N ASP A 119 -19.34 15.87 -15.62
CA ASP A 119 -18.91 16.39 -14.31
C ASP A 119 -17.49 16.99 -14.25
N GLY A 120 -16.73 16.98 -15.34
CA GLY A 120 -15.41 17.64 -15.39
C GLY A 120 -14.37 16.86 -16.16
N ALA A 121 -13.19 17.43 -16.29
CA ALA A 121 -12.04 16.73 -16.87
C ALA A 121 -11.39 15.84 -15.81
N CYS A 122 -11.16 14.56 -16.10
CA CYS A 122 -10.41 13.63 -15.22
C CYS A 122 -9.01 13.31 -15.76
N ARG A 123 -8.64 13.87 -16.91
CA ARG A 123 -7.33 13.65 -17.52
C ARG A 123 -6.70 14.94 -17.99
N PHE A 124 -5.38 14.92 -18.04
CA PHE A 124 -4.54 15.93 -18.63
C PHE A 124 -3.90 15.38 -19.90
N GLU A 125 -4.25 16.01 -21.03
CA GLU A 125 -3.66 15.74 -22.34
C GLU A 125 -2.71 16.87 -22.74
N PHE A 126 -1.54 16.52 -23.25
CA PHE A 126 -0.60 17.46 -23.82
C PHE A 126 0.14 16.87 -25.01
N GLU A 127 0.59 17.73 -25.91
CA GLU A 127 1.45 17.33 -27.01
C GLU A 127 2.89 17.19 -26.52
N LEU A 128 3.46 15.99 -26.68
CA LEU A 128 4.88 15.72 -26.49
C LEU A 128 5.55 15.76 -27.88
N PRO A 129 6.36 16.78 -28.19
CA PRO A 129 6.94 16.94 -29.53
C PRO A 129 7.85 15.79 -29.97
N GLN A 130 8.47 15.09 -29.01
CA GLN A 130 9.31 13.92 -29.22
C GLN A 130 9.53 13.20 -27.87
N ALA A 131 9.73 11.88 -27.92
CA ALA A 131 10.08 11.05 -26.76
C ALA A 131 11.59 10.72 -26.69
N THR A 132 12.36 11.02 -27.75
CA THR A 132 13.81 10.85 -27.79
C THR A 132 14.50 12.06 -28.40
N ALA A 133 15.73 12.34 -27.98
CA ALA A 133 16.59 13.38 -28.54
C ALA A 133 18.05 12.95 -28.48
N GLN A 134 18.85 13.24 -29.52
CA GLN A 134 20.28 12.98 -29.52
C GLN A 134 21.07 14.29 -29.43
N PHE A 135 22.07 14.29 -28.54
CA PHE A 135 23.02 15.36 -28.32
C PHE A 135 24.39 14.88 -28.78
N GLY A 136 25.17 15.72 -29.45
CA GLY A 136 26.52 15.37 -29.91
C GLY A 136 27.42 16.60 -30.01
N ASN A 137 28.72 16.37 -29.86
CA ASN A 137 29.76 17.38 -30.07
C ASN A 137 31.04 16.76 -30.61
N PHE A 138 31.30 16.95 -31.90
CA PHE A 138 32.51 16.44 -32.52
C PHE A 138 33.77 17.16 -31.97
N LEU A 139 34.71 16.39 -31.39
CA LEU A 139 36.03 16.82 -30.91
C LEU A 139 36.05 17.81 -29.72
N GLY A 140 34.91 18.05 -29.06
CA GLY A 140 34.83 18.82 -27.81
C GLY A 140 35.45 20.22 -27.83
N PHE A 141 35.54 20.87 -28.99
CA PHE A 141 35.94 22.27 -29.10
C PHE A 141 34.80 23.18 -28.58
N TRP A 142 35.19 24.22 -27.83
CA TRP A 142 34.33 25.28 -27.28
C TRP A 142 33.46 25.96 -28.38
N PRO A 143 32.31 26.58 -28.02
CA PRO A 143 31.17 26.74 -28.93
C PRO A 143 31.46 27.68 -30.10
N LYS A 144 30.71 27.44 -31.19
CA LYS A 144 30.70 28.18 -32.46
C LYS A 144 31.09 29.65 -32.34
N LEU A 145 32.20 30.01 -32.96
CA LEU A 145 32.53 31.38 -33.36
C LEU A 145 31.97 31.61 -34.77
N GLU A 146 30.65 31.58 -34.98
CA GLU A 146 30.09 32.18 -36.20
C GLU A 146 28.59 32.53 -36.14
N TYR A 147 28.35 33.75 -36.65
CA TYR A 147 27.11 34.43 -37.04
C TYR A 147 26.06 33.49 -37.65
N GLY A 148 24.78 33.62 -37.26
CA GLY A 148 23.66 32.95 -37.95
C GLY A 148 23.20 33.72 -39.20
N PRO A 149 21.99 33.44 -39.74
CA PRO A 149 21.26 32.18 -39.84
C PRO A 149 21.12 31.72 -41.31
N GLU A 150 20.77 30.45 -41.54
CA GLU A 150 19.65 30.00 -42.40
C GLU A 150 19.81 28.50 -42.72
N ASP A 151 18.77 27.77 -42.31
CA ASP A 151 18.37 26.43 -42.72
C ASP A 151 19.28 25.20 -42.52
N ASP A 152 18.61 24.18 -41.99
CA ASP A 152 18.84 22.74 -42.16
C ASP A 152 19.61 21.95 -41.05
N SER A 153 18.80 21.42 -40.14
CA SER A 153 18.80 20.05 -39.57
C SER A 153 20.08 19.32 -39.09
N SER A 154 21.17 20.01 -38.75
CA SER A 154 22.26 19.35 -38.00
C SER A 154 22.89 20.26 -36.93
N VAL A 155 22.25 20.34 -35.76
CA VAL A 155 22.79 21.08 -34.62
C VAL A 155 23.69 20.21 -33.75
N ASP A 156 24.96 20.18 -34.13
CA ASP A 156 26.11 19.83 -33.28
C ASP A 156 26.28 20.95 -32.23
N ARG A 157 25.91 20.73 -30.96
CA ARG A 157 26.08 21.74 -29.89
C ARG A 157 26.31 21.13 -28.50
N LEU A 158 27.48 21.46 -27.94
CA LEU A 158 27.77 21.43 -26.51
C LEU A 158 26.93 22.54 -25.84
N PHE A 159 25.94 22.19 -25.00
CA PHE A 159 25.13 23.19 -24.30
C PHE A 159 25.94 23.88 -23.19
N LEU A 160 26.21 25.18 -23.39
CA LEU A 160 26.39 26.14 -22.30
C LEU A 160 25.03 26.80 -21.99
N PRO A 161 24.83 27.36 -20.79
CA PRO A 161 23.60 28.07 -20.45
C PRO A 161 23.31 29.21 -21.46
N GLY A 162 22.23 29.11 -22.23
CA GLY A 162 21.78 30.15 -23.16
C GLY A 162 21.50 29.75 -24.63
N ASP A 163 21.75 28.50 -25.03
CA ASP A 163 21.30 27.98 -26.34
C ASP A 163 19.79 27.65 -26.34
N THR A 164 19.10 27.74 -27.48
CA THR A 164 17.66 27.41 -27.59
C THR A 164 17.44 25.94 -27.28
N ALA A 165 16.76 25.68 -26.17
CA ALA A 165 16.63 24.34 -25.62
C ALA A 165 15.60 23.48 -26.37
N ILE A 166 15.88 22.19 -26.49
CA ILE A 166 14.92 21.19 -26.93
C ILE A 166 13.81 21.11 -25.86
N SER A 167 12.58 21.39 -26.26
CA SER A 167 11.41 21.40 -25.37
C SER A 167 10.65 20.09 -25.50
N PHE A 168 10.35 19.45 -24.37
CA PHE A 168 9.46 18.28 -24.29
C PHE A 168 8.03 18.71 -23.93
N GLY A 169 7.59 19.86 -24.47
CA GLY A 169 6.27 20.42 -24.23
C GLY A 169 6.05 20.75 -22.74
N ASP A 170 4.94 20.24 -22.19
CA ASP A 170 4.52 20.48 -20.81
C ASP A 170 5.44 19.89 -19.74
N LEU A 171 6.24 18.88 -20.10
CA LEU A 171 7.26 18.30 -19.21
C LEU A 171 8.38 19.31 -18.93
N GLY A 172 8.62 20.24 -19.86
CA GLY A 172 9.62 21.28 -19.76
C GLY A 172 10.93 20.95 -20.48
N VAL A 173 12.01 21.57 -20.01
CA VAL A 173 13.32 21.54 -20.66
C VAL A 173 14.31 20.83 -19.73
N PRO A 174 14.88 19.67 -20.12
CA PRO A 174 15.95 19.01 -19.38
C PRO A 174 17.29 19.70 -19.64
N GLU A 175 18.22 19.60 -18.69
CA GLU A 175 19.61 20.01 -18.91
C GLU A 175 20.52 18.79 -18.98
N ILE A 176 21.29 18.69 -20.07
CA ILE A 176 22.24 17.60 -20.30
C ILE A 176 23.60 18.18 -20.65
N ALA A 177 24.65 17.60 -20.07
CA ALA A 177 26.03 17.94 -20.45
C ALA A 177 26.90 16.69 -20.62
N HIS A 178 27.60 16.66 -21.74
CA HIS A 178 28.68 15.71 -22.03
C HIS A 178 29.67 16.30 -23.04
N ALA A 179 30.90 15.79 -23.06
CA ALA A 179 31.93 16.16 -24.02
C ALA A 179 32.40 15.00 -24.90
N ASN A 180 32.78 15.32 -26.14
CA ASN A 180 33.30 14.43 -27.19
C ASN A 180 32.53 13.13 -27.42
N THR A 181 31.22 13.13 -27.18
CA THR A 181 30.39 11.93 -27.36
C THR A 181 28.95 12.27 -27.64
N ASP A 182 28.27 11.32 -28.26
CA ASP A 182 26.83 11.38 -28.42
C ASP A 182 26.12 10.88 -27.17
N VAL A 183 25.06 11.57 -26.79
CA VAL A 183 24.15 11.20 -25.69
C VAL A 183 22.74 11.16 -26.25
N VAL A 184 22.03 10.05 -26.06
CA VAL A 184 20.61 9.93 -26.40
C VAL A 184 19.80 10.10 -25.13
N LEU A 185 18.95 11.11 -25.07
CA LEU A 185 17.95 11.28 -24.03
C LEU A 185 16.65 10.61 -24.46
N ARG A 186 16.07 9.83 -23.55
CA ARG A 186 14.77 9.19 -23.72
C ARG A 186 13.86 9.61 -22.59
N VAL A 187 12.59 9.78 -22.90
CA VAL A 187 11.51 9.93 -21.92
C VAL A 187 10.65 8.67 -21.95
N PHE A 188 10.27 8.20 -20.77
CA PHE A 188 9.34 7.10 -20.60
C PHE A 188 8.21 7.48 -19.64
N ILE A 189 6.98 7.27 -20.08
CA ILE A 189 5.75 7.58 -19.34
C ILE A 189 4.96 6.29 -19.23
N GLY A 190 5.15 5.55 -18.14
CA GLY A 190 4.53 4.24 -17.95
C GLY A 190 3.03 4.29 -17.65
N SER A 191 2.51 5.45 -17.25
CA SER A 191 1.11 5.64 -16.88
C SER A 191 0.18 5.94 -18.06
N ASP A 192 0.73 6.18 -19.25
CA ASP A 192 -0.03 6.30 -20.49
C ASP A 192 0.12 5.00 -21.31
N PRO A 193 -0.95 4.21 -21.50
CA PRO A 193 -0.89 2.94 -22.23
C PRO A 193 -0.62 3.11 -23.73
N ASP A 194 -0.91 4.28 -24.30
CA ASP A 194 -0.75 4.57 -25.73
C ASP A 194 0.60 5.25 -26.03
N PHE A 195 1.43 5.47 -25.01
CA PHE A 195 2.73 6.13 -25.14
C PHE A 195 3.72 5.32 -26.01
N ILE A 196 4.25 5.97 -27.04
CA ILE A 196 5.26 5.40 -27.93
C ILE A 196 6.65 5.88 -27.50
N ALA A 197 7.37 4.99 -26.80
CA ALA A 197 8.75 5.23 -26.41
C ALA A 197 9.67 5.35 -27.64
N ASP A 198 10.78 6.08 -27.49
CA ASP A 198 11.79 6.29 -28.53
C ASP A 198 11.28 6.94 -29.84
N SER A 199 10.08 7.54 -29.84
CA SER A 199 9.53 8.29 -30.99
C SER A 199 10.21 9.66 -31.17
N ASP A 200 10.64 9.96 -32.39
CA ASP A 200 11.09 11.29 -32.83
C ASP A 200 9.96 12.14 -33.43
N LEU A 201 8.75 11.59 -33.50
CA LEU A 201 7.54 12.28 -33.95
C LEU A 201 6.69 12.77 -32.76
N PRO A 202 5.97 13.90 -32.93
CA PRO A 202 5.01 14.37 -31.94
C PRO A 202 3.93 13.34 -31.64
N GLN A 203 3.57 13.21 -30.36
CA GLN A 203 2.50 12.35 -29.88
C GLN A 203 1.69 13.06 -28.80
N ILE A 204 0.43 12.67 -28.65
CA ILE A 204 -0.42 13.16 -27.56
C ILE A 204 -0.25 12.20 -26.39
N VAL A 205 0.12 12.74 -25.24
CA VAL A 205 0.20 12.00 -23.98
C VAL A 205 -1.05 12.25 -23.17
N SER A 206 -1.65 11.21 -22.63
CA SER A 206 -2.89 11.27 -21.86
C SER A 206 -2.72 10.67 -20.47
N LEU A 207 -2.88 11.50 -19.44
CA LEU A 207 -2.67 11.11 -18.04
C LEU A 207 -3.93 11.35 -17.21
N GLY A 208 -4.45 10.31 -16.55
CA GLY A 208 -5.57 10.45 -15.60
C GLY A 208 -5.19 11.27 -14.35
N ALA A 209 -6.17 11.65 -13.53
CA ALA A 209 -5.93 12.27 -12.23
C ALA A 209 -5.02 11.38 -11.38
N GLY A 210 -3.89 11.90 -10.89
CA GLY A 210 -2.79 11.04 -10.45
C GLY A 210 -1.49 11.75 -10.16
N VAL A 211 -0.61 11.06 -9.44
CA VAL A 211 0.82 11.38 -9.46
C VAL A 211 1.48 10.40 -10.43
N HIS A 212 2.11 10.93 -11.47
CA HIS A 212 2.75 10.16 -12.53
C HIS A 212 4.26 10.35 -12.49
N ASP A 213 5.00 9.25 -12.50
CA ASP A 213 6.46 9.28 -12.60
C ASP A 213 6.88 9.27 -14.07
N ILE A 214 7.59 10.32 -14.46
CA ILE A 214 8.17 10.50 -15.79
C ILE A 214 9.66 10.16 -15.70
N GLU A 215 10.09 9.10 -16.39
CA GLU A 215 11.49 8.67 -16.40
C GLU A 215 12.26 9.34 -17.54
N TRP A 216 13.28 10.10 -17.16
CA TRP A 216 14.27 10.67 -18.07
C TRP A 216 15.52 9.81 -18.06
N ASN A 217 16.00 9.38 -19.22
CA ASN A 217 17.15 8.51 -19.35
C ASN A 217 18.15 9.07 -20.36
N ALA A 218 19.30 9.55 -19.89
CA ALA A 218 20.40 10.00 -20.73
C ALA A 218 21.42 8.86 -20.92
N ILE A 219 21.59 8.42 -22.16
CA ILE A 219 22.42 7.27 -22.54
C ILE A 219 23.62 7.77 -23.33
N THR A 220 24.81 7.59 -22.80
CA THR A 220 26.06 7.84 -23.53
C THR A 220 26.27 6.74 -24.57
N LEU A 221 26.57 7.14 -25.80
CA LEU A 221 26.87 6.22 -26.90
C LEU A 221 28.38 6.01 -27.07
N TYR A 222 28.74 4.82 -27.53
CA TYR A 222 30.09 4.38 -27.81
C TYR A 222 30.12 3.60 -29.12
N SER A 223 31.02 3.98 -30.02
CA SER A 223 31.36 3.20 -31.21
C SER A 223 32.71 2.52 -31.01
N PRO A 224 32.76 1.18 -30.86
CA PRO A 224 34.01 0.45 -30.74
C PRO A 224 34.99 0.72 -31.90
N ILE A 225 34.46 1.05 -33.07
CA ILE A 225 35.26 1.28 -34.27
C ILE A 225 35.72 2.73 -34.36
N TRP A 226 34.82 3.72 -34.21
CA TRP A 226 35.19 5.13 -34.37
C TRP A 226 35.88 5.73 -33.15
N ASP A 227 35.47 5.35 -31.94
CA ASP A 227 36.02 5.94 -30.72
C ASP A 227 37.30 5.22 -30.27
N THR A 228 37.45 3.93 -30.58
CA THR A 228 38.61 3.14 -30.13
C THR A 228 39.48 2.62 -31.27
N ALA A 229 38.95 1.73 -32.12
CA ALA A 229 39.81 0.93 -32.99
C ALA A 229 40.45 1.77 -34.12
N PHE A 230 39.72 2.71 -34.70
CA PHE A 230 40.21 3.57 -35.77
C PHE A 230 41.26 4.58 -35.26
N PRO A 231 41.02 5.36 -34.17
CA PRO A 231 42.05 6.19 -33.57
C PRO A 231 43.29 5.38 -33.16
N ALA A 232 43.13 4.22 -32.52
CA ALA A 232 44.24 3.36 -32.10
C ALA A 232 45.09 2.88 -33.29
N ALA A 233 44.45 2.50 -34.40
CA ALA A 233 45.14 2.08 -35.62
C ALA A 233 45.89 3.24 -36.32
N LEU A 234 45.48 4.49 -36.11
CA LEU A 234 46.14 5.67 -36.66
C LEU A 234 47.37 6.10 -35.85
N ILE A 235 47.48 5.78 -34.56
CA ILE A 235 48.63 6.15 -33.70
C ILE A 235 49.98 5.77 -34.34
N PRO A 236 50.23 4.52 -34.79
CA PRO A 236 51.52 4.18 -35.40
C PRO A 236 51.77 4.88 -36.74
N VAL A 237 50.70 5.17 -37.49
CA VAL A 237 50.76 5.85 -38.79
C VAL A 237 51.08 7.33 -38.62
N MET A 238 50.44 7.99 -37.66
CA MET A 238 50.67 9.38 -37.28
C MET A 238 52.06 9.55 -36.68
N ALA A 239 52.48 8.69 -35.74
CA ALA A 239 53.85 8.68 -35.22
C ALA A 239 54.92 8.49 -36.31
N ALA A 240 54.65 7.66 -37.33
CA ALA A 240 55.54 7.50 -38.48
C ALA A 240 55.52 8.72 -39.43
N ALA A 241 54.38 9.39 -39.58
CA ALA A 241 54.23 10.62 -40.34
C ALA A 241 54.94 11.79 -39.64
N GLU A 242 54.79 11.94 -38.32
CA GLU A 242 55.49 12.90 -37.46
C GLU A 242 57.00 12.68 -37.47
N ALA A 243 57.48 11.44 -37.40
CA ALA A 243 58.90 11.12 -37.52
C ALA A 243 59.50 11.51 -38.89
N LYS A 244 58.67 11.51 -39.94
CA LYS A 244 59.05 12.00 -41.28
C LYS A 244 58.92 13.53 -41.39
N PHE A 245 57.88 14.13 -40.82
CA PHE A 245 57.65 15.57 -40.81
C PHE A 245 58.65 16.33 -39.93
N GLY A 246 59.04 15.80 -38.77
CA GLY A 246 60.09 16.36 -37.92
C GLY A 246 61.45 16.42 -38.61
N LYS A 247 61.76 15.42 -39.45
CA LYS A 247 62.95 15.46 -40.33
C LYS A 247 62.80 16.44 -41.52
N TYR A 248 61.57 16.82 -41.86
CA TYR A 248 61.25 17.71 -42.97
C TYR A 248 61.20 19.18 -42.54
N ILE A 249 60.80 19.47 -41.28
CA ILE A 249 60.72 20.82 -40.70
C ILE A 249 62.10 21.40 -40.35
N ASP A 250 63.12 20.57 -40.10
CA ASP A 250 64.53 21.03 -40.02
C ASP A 250 65.03 21.66 -41.33
N SER A 251 64.31 21.49 -42.45
CA SER A 251 64.75 21.96 -43.76
C SER A 251 64.05 23.21 -44.30
N PHE A 252 62.98 23.74 -43.69
CA PHE A 252 62.26 24.89 -44.26
C PHE A 252 61.58 25.81 -43.24
N ILE A 253 62.16 26.99 -43.04
CA ILE A 253 61.46 28.24 -42.71
C ILE A 253 60.66 28.64 -43.97
N GLU A 254 59.34 28.33 -43.99
CA GLU A 254 58.20 28.84 -44.82
C GLU A 254 58.37 29.16 -46.36
N PRO A 255 57.28 29.31 -47.17
CA PRO A 255 55.85 29.33 -46.82
C PRO A 255 54.92 28.35 -47.59
N LYS A 256 53.85 27.97 -46.86
CA LYS A 256 52.44 27.75 -47.23
C LYS A 256 52.08 27.50 -48.70
N GLN A 257 51.52 26.31 -48.99
CA GLN A 257 50.33 26.20 -49.87
C GLN A 257 49.66 24.80 -49.95
N ALA A 258 50.27 23.71 -49.51
CA ALA A 258 49.77 22.36 -49.86
C ALA A 258 48.83 21.67 -48.84
N LEU A 259 48.63 22.20 -47.62
CA LEU A 259 47.88 21.49 -46.56
C LEU A 259 46.37 21.77 -46.50
N ARG A 260 45.85 22.68 -47.34
CA ARG A 260 44.43 23.07 -47.31
C ARG A 260 43.50 22.16 -48.13
N SER A 261 44.01 21.33 -49.05
CA SER A 261 43.13 20.57 -49.96
C SER A 261 42.56 19.28 -49.36
N ASN A 262 43.16 18.72 -48.31
CA ASN A 262 42.69 17.46 -47.70
C ASN A 262 41.88 17.67 -46.41
N ALA A 263 41.84 18.88 -45.88
CA ALA A 263 41.08 19.23 -44.66
C ALA A 263 39.61 19.58 -44.96
N LEU A 264 39.24 19.73 -46.24
CA LEU A 264 37.89 20.12 -46.68
C LEU A 264 37.00 18.93 -47.07
N GLU A 265 37.50 17.69 -47.00
CA GLU A 265 36.72 16.48 -47.31
C GLU A 265 36.08 15.81 -46.08
N LEU A 266 36.37 16.28 -44.84
CA LEU A 266 35.79 15.68 -43.63
C LEU A 266 34.41 16.23 -43.26
N THR A 267 34.05 17.42 -43.74
CA THR A 267 32.82 18.12 -43.36
C THR A 267 31.55 17.59 -44.04
N SER A 268 31.67 16.73 -45.06
CA SER A 268 30.53 16.18 -45.81
C SER A 268 30.16 14.73 -45.46
N ILE A 269 30.79 14.13 -44.45
CA ILE A 269 30.74 12.67 -44.20
C ILE A 269 29.45 12.22 -43.49
N LYS A 270 28.60 13.14 -43.00
CA LYS A 270 27.48 12.77 -42.11
C LYS A 270 26.19 12.26 -42.81
N SER A 271 26.04 12.32 -44.14
CA SER A 271 24.71 12.09 -44.76
C SER A 271 24.55 10.95 -45.78
N ASN A 272 25.51 10.04 -45.97
CA ASN A 272 25.24 8.82 -46.75
C ASN A 272 26.09 7.64 -46.28
N THR A 273 25.42 6.64 -45.70
CA THR A 273 25.99 5.34 -45.29
C THR A 273 26.71 4.63 -46.44
N ASP A 274 26.20 4.74 -47.67
CA ASP A 274 26.82 4.15 -48.87
C ASP A 274 28.12 4.85 -49.30
N GLU A 275 28.21 6.17 -49.09
CA GLU A 275 29.37 6.98 -49.47
C GLU A 275 30.50 6.83 -48.44
N LEU A 276 30.15 6.70 -47.15
CA LEU A 276 31.06 6.32 -46.07
C LEU A 276 31.61 4.90 -46.28
N ALA A 277 30.77 3.93 -46.62
CA ALA A 277 31.20 2.56 -46.92
C ALA A 277 32.16 2.50 -48.13
N ALA A 278 31.90 3.30 -49.17
CA ALA A 278 32.77 3.43 -50.34
C ALA A 278 34.11 4.11 -49.97
N LEU A 279 34.10 5.15 -49.15
CA LEU A 279 35.30 5.83 -48.66
C LEU A 279 36.16 4.93 -47.76
N ILE A 280 35.56 4.23 -46.80
CA ILE A 280 36.25 3.24 -45.95
C ILE A 280 36.85 2.13 -46.80
N THR A 281 36.13 1.65 -47.81
CA THR A 281 36.64 0.63 -48.75
C THR A 281 37.83 1.15 -49.55
N LYS A 282 37.78 2.41 -49.99
CA LYS A 282 38.84 3.10 -50.75
C LYS A 282 40.06 3.41 -49.87
N LEU A 283 39.84 3.79 -48.62
CA LEU A 283 40.85 4.04 -47.60
C LEU A 283 41.52 2.72 -47.18
N ASN A 284 40.74 1.68 -46.89
CA ASN A 284 41.23 0.33 -46.61
C ASN A 284 42.09 -0.24 -47.76
N ARG A 285 41.67 -0.06 -49.02
CA ARG A 285 42.48 -0.45 -50.19
C ARG A 285 43.81 0.30 -50.31
N ARG A 286 43.91 1.53 -49.77
CA ARG A 286 45.12 2.36 -49.85
C ARG A 286 46.09 2.17 -48.70
N ILE A 287 45.59 1.99 -47.47
CA ILE A 287 46.42 1.95 -46.25
C ILE A 287 46.29 0.65 -45.45
N GLY A 288 45.51 -0.33 -45.92
CA GLY A 288 45.30 -1.59 -45.19
C GLY A 288 44.54 -1.41 -43.88
N LEU A 289 43.67 -0.38 -43.80
CA LEU A 289 42.99 0.06 -42.58
C LEU A 289 42.26 -1.07 -41.82
N LEU A 290 41.47 -1.91 -42.51
CA LEU A 290 40.76 -3.02 -41.88
C LEU A 290 41.73 -4.08 -41.36
N GLN A 291 42.89 -4.23 -42.00
CA GLN A 291 43.95 -5.12 -41.55
C GLN A 291 44.65 -4.57 -40.28
N LEU A 292 44.88 -3.26 -40.23
CA LEU A 292 45.38 -2.56 -39.04
C LEU A 292 44.38 -2.61 -37.88
N ILE A 293 43.09 -2.39 -38.14
CA ILE A 293 42.01 -2.53 -37.15
C ILE A 293 41.93 -3.98 -36.64
N LYS A 294 41.96 -4.99 -37.53
CA LYS A 294 42.00 -6.42 -37.13
C LYS A 294 43.25 -6.77 -36.30
N GLN A 295 44.38 -6.11 -36.55
CA GLN A 295 45.62 -6.28 -35.76
C GLN A 295 45.57 -5.57 -34.40
N ALA A 296 44.94 -4.39 -34.34
CA ALA A 296 44.79 -3.60 -33.11
C ALA A 296 43.67 -4.13 -32.20
N ALA A 297 42.66 -4.80 -32.77
CA ALA A 297 41.49 -5.33 -32.06
C ALA A 297 41.13 -6.74 -32.59
N PRO A 298 41.93 -7.78 -32.25
CA PRO A 298 41.75 -9.15 -32.75
C PRO A 298 40.45 -9.81 -32.29
N GLU A 299 39.84 -9.29 -31.21
CA GLU A 299 38.56 -9.71 -30.63
C GLU A 299 37.36 -9.47 -31.57
N LEU A 300 37.49 -8.62 -32.59
CA LEU A 300 36.40 -8.23 -33.49
C LEU A 300 36.04 -9.28 -34.58
N GLY A 301 36.73 -10.42 -34.63
CA GLY A 301 36.40 -11.54 -35.52
C GLY A 301 36.54 -11.23 -37.02
N ASP A 302 35.91 -12.05 -37.89
CA ASP A 302 35.97 -11.84 -39.33
C ASP A 302 34.98 -10.75 -39.77
N LEU A 303 35.43 -9.50 -39.66
CA LEU A 303 34.69 -8.31 -40.09
C LEU A 303 34.39 -8.37 -41.60
N THR A 304 33.11 -8.50 -41.96
CA THR A 304 32.57 -8.25 -43.31
C THR A 304 32.16 -6.79 -43.43
N VAL A 305 32.11 -6.23 -44.66
CA VAL A 305 31.78 -4.80 -44.87
C VAL A 305 30.41 -4.43 -44.29
N ASP A 306 29.44 -5.35 -44.28
CA ASP A 306 28.08 -5.09 -43.79
C ASP A 306 27.99 -5.03 -42.25
N ILE A 307 28.68 -5.92 -41.52
CA ILE A 307 28.75 -5.88 -40.04
C ILE A 307 29.60 -4.68 -39.58
N VAL A 308 30.62 -4.34 -40.37
CA VAL A 308 31.42 -3.15 -40.19
C VAL A 308 30.53 -1.93 -40.31
N VAL A 309 29.74 -1.77 -41.38
CA VAL A 309 28.84 -0.62 -41.56
C VAL A 309 27.81 -0.52 -40.44
N ASP A 310 27.11 -1.59 -40.07
CA ASP A 310 26.07 -1.57 -39.02
C ASP A 310 26.63 -1.16 -37.63
N ARG A 311 27.79 -1.70 -37.24
CA ARG A 311 28.49 -1.38 -35.98
C ARG A 311 29.30 -0.07 -36.06
N ILE A 312 29.54 0.46 -37.26
CA ILE A 312 30.16 1.77 -37.55
C ILE A 312 29.13 2.89 -37.53
N THR A 313 27.89 2.65 -37.96
CA THR A 313 26.88 3.70 -38.14
C THR A 313 25.94 3.83 -36.96
N SER A 314 25.85 2.81 -36.09
CA SER A 314 25.05 2.87 -34.87
C SER A 314 25.96 2.88 -33.63
N GLY A 315 25.94 3.98 -32.87
CA GLY A 315 26.58 4.04 -31.55
C GLY A 315 25.85 3.09 -30.59
N GLN A 316 26.60 2.31 -29.80
CA GLN A 316 26.01 1.41 -28.81
C GLN A 316 25.91 2.08 -27.43
N PRO A 317 24.86 1.82 -26.65
CA PRO A 317 24.78 2.28 -25.26
C PRO A 317 25.98 1.79 -24.45
N SER A 318 26.63 2.70 -23.72
CA SER A 318 27.78 2.39 -22.87
C SER A 318 27.44 2.55 -21.39
N VAL A 319 26.97 3.74 -21.02
CA VAL A 319 26.50 4.08 -19.68
C VAL A 319 25.27 4.96 -19.77
N SER A 320 24.39 4.87 -18.78
CA SER A 320 23.18 5.69 -18.71
C SER A 320 23.01 6.34 -17.34
N ARG A 321 22.21 7.41 -17.33
CA ARG A 321 21.76 8.11 -16.12
C ARG A 321 20.26 8.33 -16.22
N LYS A 322 19.53 7.80 -15.23
CA LYS A 322 18.08 7.98 -15.10
C LYS A 322 17.69 9.01 -14.04
N ARG A 323 16.58 9.72 -14.25
CA ARG A 323 15.99 10.67 -13.33
C ARG A 323 14.46 10.60 -13.41
N ILE A 324 13.80 10.73 -12.27
CA ILE A 324 12.33 10.78 -12.20
C ILE A 324 11.91 12.24 -12.04
N GLN A 325 10.93 12.66 -12.82
CA GLN A 325 10.16 13.88 -12.62
C GLN A 325 8.74 13.48 -12.26
N ARG A 326 8.15 14.10 -11.23
CA ARG A 326 6.74 13.88 -10.91
C ARG A 326 5.86 14.87 -11.65
N LEU A 327 4.81 14.35 -12.28
CA LEU A 327 3.73 15.14 -12.85
C LEU A 327 2.44 14.80 -12.11
N THR A 328 1.93 15.77 -11.36
CA THR A 328 0.68 15.65 -10.61
C THR A 328 -0.47 16.22 -11.45
N VAL A 329 -1.48 15.42 -11.70
CA VAL A 329 -2.77 15.82 -12.29
C VAL A 329 -3.80 15.83 -11.18
N TYR A 330 -4.40 16.98 -10.91
CA TYR A 330 -5.40 17.11 -9.86
C TYR A 330 -6.68 16.33 -10.17
N ASP A 331 -7.29 15.80 -9.12
CA ASP A 331 -8.67 15.37 -9.11
C ASP A 331 -9.57 16.51 -8.63
N LEU A 332 -10.50 16.92 -9.49
CA LEU A 332 -11.41 18.04 -9.23
C LEU A 332 -12.84 17.58 -8.96
N ILE A 333 -13.13 16.28 -9.11
CA ILE A 333 -14.49 15.75 -9.02
C ILE A 333 -14.59 14.91 -7.76
N PRO A 334 -15.31 15.39 -6.73
CA PRO A 334 -15.49 14.62 -5.52
C PRO A 334 -16.22 13.29 -5.77
N PRO A 335 -15.92 12.25 -4.97
CA PRO A 335 -16.62 10.99 -5.06
C PRO A 335 -18.11 11.16 -4.72
N THR A 336 -18.93 10.23 -5.17
CA THR A 336 -20.36 10.17 -4.87
C THR A 336 -20.63 9.04 -3.88
N ILE A 337 -21.58 9.27 -2.97
CA ILE A 337 -22.06 8.26 -2.02
C ILE A 337 -23.57 8.38 -1.85
N ALA A 338 -24.23 7.23 -1.78
CA ALA A 338 -25.66 7.11 -1.54
C ALA A 338 -25.95 5.85 -0.73
N THR A 339 -27.14 5.76 -0.14
CA THR A 339 -27.65 4.56 0.52
C THR A 339 -28.86 4.02 -0.25
N SER A 340 -28.91 2.71 -0.46
CA SER A 340 -30.05 2.03 -1.10
C SER A 340 -31.21 1.80 -0.12
N SER A 341 -30.93 1.82 1.17
CA SER A 341 -31.91 1.78 2.26
C SER A 341 -31.62 2.92 3.23
N ALA A 342 -32.56 3.84 3.39
CA ALA A 342 -32.41 4.95 4.33
C ALA A 342 -32.52 4.49 5.80
N ASN A 343 -33.34 3.45 6.04
CA ASN A 343 -33.68 2.97 7.39
C ASN A 343 -33.64 1.44 7.51
N PRO A 344 -32.46 0.78 7.54
CA PRO A 344 -32.39 -0.65 7.82
C PRO A 344 -32.74 -0.96 9.28
N THR A 345 -33.45 -2.07 9.49
CA THR A 345 -33.87 -2.55 10.82
C THR A 345 -33.19 -3.87 11.14
N PHE A 346 -32.67 -4.00 12.36
CA PHE A 346 -32.01 -5.21 12.85
C PHE A 346 -32.48 -5.58 14.27
N GLU A 347 -32.25 -6.83 14.65
CA GLU A 347 -32.63 -7.36 15.95
C GLU A 347 -31.56 -7.04 17.02
N ALA A 348 -32.00 -6.73 18.23
CA ALA A 348 -31.15 -6.66 19.42
C ALA A 348 -30.63 -8.07 19.76
N THR A 349 -29.32 -8.24 19.72
CA THR A 349 -28.68 -9.56 19.93
C THR A 349 -27.61 -9.55 21.00
N ASP A 350 -27.38 -8.38 21.60
CA ASP A 350 -26.38 -8.15 22.64
C ASP A 350 -27.02 -7.30 23.75
N ILE A 351 -26.40 -7.30 24.92
CA ILE A 351 -26.88 -6.53 26.07
C ILE A 351 -26.99 -5.04 25.71
N GLY A 352 -28.22 -4.50 25.78
CA GLY A 352 -28.51 -3.09 25.49
C GLY A 352 -28.60 -2.70 24.02
N GLY A 353 -28.63 -3.68 23.09
CA GLY A 353 -28.84 -3.44 21.66
C GLY A 353 -28.16 -4.48 20.77
N ALA A 354 -27.32 -4.03 19.84
CA ALA A 354 -26.58 -4.92 18.97
C ALA A 354 -25.17 -4.42 18.65
N ARG A 355 -24.20 -5.33 18.66
CA ARG A 355 -22.82 -5.00 18.27
C ARG A 355 -22.75 -4.67 16.78
N THR A 356 -22.25 -3.48 16.45
CA THR A 356 -22.17 -2.97 15.08
C THR A 356 -21.41 -3.89 14.13
N SER A 357 -20.33 -4.52 14.60
CA SER A 357 -19.53 -5.45 13.79
C SER A 357 -20.34 -6.65 13.28
N ARG A 358 -21.45 -7.01 13.95
CA ARG A 358 -22.32 -8.12 13.54
C ARG A 358 -23.13 -7.79 12.29
N TYR A 359 -23.53 -6.54 12.14
CA TYR A 359 -24.36 -6.05 11.03
C TYR A 359 -23.59 -5.19 10.04
N MET A 360 -22.27 -5.03 10.20
CA MET A 360 -21.45 -4.16 9.34
C MET A 360 -21.47 -4.59 7.87
N GLU A 361 -21.48 -5.89 7.59
CA GLU A 361 -21.58 -6.38 6.21
C GLU A 361 -22.91 -5.99 5.56
N ASP A 362 -24.02 -6.18 6.28
CA ASP A 362 -25.36 -5.80 5.82
C ASP A 362 -25.49 -4.28 5.64
N LEU A 363 -24.92 -3.51 6.58
CA LEU A 363 -24.87 -2.05 6.52
C LEU A 363 -24.07 -1.56 5.30
N LEU A 364 -22.87 -2.08 5.08
CA LEU A 364 -22.05 -1.75 3.91
C LEU A 364 -22.71 -2.14 2.60
N ALA A 365 -23.47 -3.25 2.57
CA ALA A 365 -24.24 -3.65 1.40
C ALA A 365 -25.33 -2.63 1.00
N THR A 366 -25.75 -1.76 1.93
CA THR A 366 -26.65 -0.66 1.62
C THR A 366 -25.95 0.58 1.04
N VAL A 367 -24.63 0.71 1.19
CA VAL A 367 -23.87 1.88 0.75
C VAL A 367 -23.40 1.69 -0.68
N VAL A 368 -23.67 2.67 -1.53
CA VAL A 368 -23.19 2.73 -2.91
C VAL A 368 -22.30 3.95 -3.04
N ALA A 369 -21.03 3.73 -3.33
CA ALA A 369 -20.07 4.79 -3.56
C ALA A 369 -19.37 4.60 -4.92
N SER A 370 -19.06 5.71 -5.58
CA SER A 370 -18.30 5.69 -6.82
C SER A 370 -17.52 6.99 -7.01
N ASP A 371 -16.38 6.90 -7.69
CA ASP A 371 -15.55 8.04 -8.04
C ASP A 371 -15.56 8.24 -9.56
N ALA A 372 -15.77 9.48 -10.01
CA ALA A 372 -15.92 9.78 -11.44
C ALA A 372 -14.60 9.64 -12.21
N CYS A 373 -13.46 9.88 -11.54
CA CYS A 373 -12.14 9.73 -12.13
C CYS A 373 -11.58 8.32 -11.95
N GLY A 374 -12.40 7.36 -11.48
CA GLY A 374 -12.06 5.95 -11.36
C GLY A 374 -10.97 5.67 -10.33
N ARG A 375 -10.74 6.61 -9.40
CA ARG A 375 -9.69 6.48 -8.40
C ARG A 375 -10.08 5.54 -7.27
N PRO A 376 -9.11 4.88 -6.63
CA PRO A 376 -9.35 4.19 -5.37
C PRO A 376 -9.93 5.16 -4.34
N PHE A 377 -10.94 4.71 -3.61
CA PHE A 377 -11.58 5.46 -2.54
C PHE A 377 -11.75 4.58 -1.30
N GLU A 378 -11.91 5.22 -0.14
CA GLU A 378 -12.14 4.59 1.15
C GLU A 378 -13.51 5.02 1.69
N ILE A 379 -14.20 4.09 2.35
CA ILE A 379 -15.49 4.35 3.03
C ILE A 379 -15.26 4.24 4.53
N ALA A 380 -15.69 5.26 5.27
CA ALA A 380 -15.68 5.33 6.73
C ALA A 380 -17.10 5.55 7.28
N HIS A 381 -17.29 5.27 8.58
CA HIS A 381 -18.53 5.52 9.29
C HIS A 381 -18.28 5.99 10.72
N ASP A 382 -19.29 6.64 11.32
CA ASP A 382 -19.30 7.07 12.73
C ASP A 382 -20.14 6.17 13.66
N ALA A 383 -20.65 5.04 13.15
CA ALA A 383 -21.47 4.12 13.95
C ALA A 383 -20.77 3.69 15.26
N PRO A 384 -21.50 3.67 16.40
CA PRO A 384 -20.94 3.28 17.70
C PRO A 384 -20.52 1.80 17.72
N GLU A 385 -19.79 1.35 18.74
CA GLU A 385 -19.42 -0.08 18.87
C GLU A 385 -20.67 -0.97 19.10
N ILE A 386 -21.63 -0.45 19.86
CA ILE A 386 -22.94 -1.05 20.12
C ILE A 386 -24.00 -0.05 19.64
N LEU A 387 -24.84 -0.49 18.71
CA LEU A 387 -26.05 0.22 18.30
C LEU A 387 -27.10 0.02 19.40
N PRO A 388 -27.53 1.09 20.09
CA PRO A 388 -28.56 0.99 21.11
C PRO A 388 -29.92 0.66 20.49
N LEU A 389 -30.84 0.16 21.34
CA LEU A 389 -32.26 0.03 20.99
C LEU A 389 -32.83 1.34 20.44
N GLY A 390 -33.66 1.23 19.41
CA GLY A 390 -34.25 2.34 18.69
C GLY A 390 -33.38 2.86 17.56
N ASN A 391 -33.49 4.15 17.26
CA ASN A 391 -32.89 4.77 16.09
C ASN A 391 -31.50 5.36 16.40
N THR A 392 -30.50 4.96 15.61
CA THR A 392 -29.16 5.54 15.61
C THR A 392 -28.88 6.18 14.25
N LEU A 393 -28.46 7.44 14.25
CA LEU A 393 -28.00 8.11 13.03
C LEU A 393 -26.55 7.70 12.76
N VAL A 394 -26.29 7.12 11.59
CA VAL A 394 -24.96 6.76 11.12
C VAL A 394 -24.63 7.62 9.89
N THR A 395 -23.48 8.27 9.92
CA THR A 395 -22.90 9.03 8.82
C THR A 395 -21.85 8.17 8.14
N TRP A 396 -22.03 7.94 6.84
CA TRP A 396 -21.05 7.31 5.98
C TRP A 396 -20.29 8.39 5.22
N THR A 397 -18.96 8.28 5.15
CA THR A 397 -18.10 9.21 4.42
C THR A 397 -17.28 8.42 3.41
N VAL A 398 -17.35 8.79 2.14
CA VAL A 398 -16.42 8.34 1.10
C VAL A 398 -15.31 9.37 0.92
N ARG A 399 -14.06 8.93 0.76
CA ARG A 399 -12.89 9.77 0.50
C ARG A 399 -12.11 9.22 -0.68
N ASP A 400 -11.77 10.06 -1.64
CA ASP A 400 -10.86 9.67 -2.72
C ASP A 400 -9.39 9.71 -2.25
N ALA A 401 -8.47 9.30 -3.12
CA ALA A 401 -7.04 9.32 -2.84
C ALA A 401 -6.35 10.67 -3.17
N GLY A 402 -7.10 11.72 -3.53
CA GLY A 402 -6.58 12.94 -4.13
C GLY A 402 -5.79 12.65 -5.41
N PRO A 403 -4.80 13.47 -5.83
CA PRO A 403 -4.40 14.73 -5.23
C PRO A 403 -5.36 15.84 -5.63
N VAL A 404 -5.71 16.72 -4.70
CA VAL A 404 -6.66 17.82 -4.90
C VAL A 404 -5.93 19.17 -4.94
N PRO A 405 -6.48 20.20 -5.61
CA PRO A 405 -5.90 21.53 -5.57
C PRO A 405 -6.00 22.15 -4.17
N PRO A 406 -5.02 22.94 -3.73
CA PRO A 406 -5.16 23.73 -2.51
C PRO A 406 -6.25 24.80 -2.69
N ASP A 407 -6.78 25.28 -1.58
CA ASP A 407 -7.76 26.37 -1.54
C ASP A 407 -9.06 26.09 -2.33
N ALA A 408 -9.54 24.84 -2.28
CA ALA A 408 -10.84 24.43 -2.83
C ALA A 408 -11.74 23.87 -1.71
N ASP A 409 -13.00 23.60 -2.04
CA ASP A 409 -13.95 22.91 -1.16
C ASP A 409 -13.86 21.41 -1.46
N HIS A 410 -13.18 20.65 -0.59
CA HIS A 410 -12.92 19.24 -0.80
C HIS A 410 -14.05 18.33 -0.26
N ASP A 411 -14.75 18.73 0.80
CA ASP A 411 -15.80 17.92 1.43
C ASP A 411 -17.24 18.24 0.97
N GLY A 412 -17.41 19.33 0.23
CA GLY A 412 -18.69 19.77 -0.33
C GLY A 412 -19.55 20.55 0.64
N ASP A 413 -19.00 21.03 1.76
CA ASP A 413 -19.72 21.84 2.74
C ASP A 413 -19.88 23.31 2.33
N GLY A 414 -19.26 23.71 1.22
CA GLY A 414 -19.29 25.07 0.67
C GLY A 414 -18.22 26.01 1.24
N SER A 415 -17.29 25.49 2.04
CA SER A 415 -16.16 26.21 2.60
C SER A 415 -14.85 25.75 1.97
N VAL A 416 -13.86 26.64 1.94
CA VAL A 416 -12.53 26.29 1.43
C VAL A 416 -11.74 25.66 2.56
N ASP A 417 -11.21 24.47 2.31
CA ASP A 417 -10.36 23.70 3.21
C ASP A 417 -8.99 23.41 2.57
N ASN A 418 -8.14 22.70 3.32
CA ASN A 418 -6.79 22.35 2.90
C ASN A 418 -6.57 20.84 3.06
N ASP A 419 -7.62 20.09 2.77
CA ASP A 419 -7.57 18.63 2.74
C ASP A 419 -6.77 18.18 1.51
N THR A 420 -6.37 16.91 1.54
CA THR A 420 -5.51 16.32 0.49
C THR A 420 -6.25 15.32 -0.39
N PHE A 421 -7.56 15.20 -0.18
CA PHE A 421 -8.51 14.30 -0.81
C PHE A 421 -9.87 15.00 -0.92
N ASN A 422 -10.71 14.63 -1.88
CA ASN A 422 -12.11 15.03 -1.85
C ASN A 422 -12.93 14.02 -1.03
N SER A 423 -14.01 14.47 -0.41
CA SER A 423 -14.90 13.59 0.35
C SER A 423 -16.38 13.94 0.19
N ARG A 424 -17.26 12.97 0.40
CA ARG A 424 -18.71 13.21 0.51
C ARG A 424 -19.30 12.33 1.58
N SER A 425 -20.37 12.82 2.21
CA SER A 425 -21.06 12.10 3.27
C SER A 425 -22.55 11.90 3.00
N VAL A 426 -23.09 10.79 3.48
CA VAL A 426 -24.53 10.49 3.50
C VAL A 426 -24.93 9.94 4.85
N THR A 427 -26.12 10.27 5.32
CA THR A 427 -26.64 9.75 6.58
C THR A 427 -27.66 8.63 6.35
N GLN A 428 -27.70 7.70 7.30
CA GLN A 428 -28.60 6.56 7.36
C GLN A 428 -29.12 6.42 8.80
N VAL A 429 -30.40 6.11 8.99
CA VAL A 429 -30.95 5.84 10.32
C VAL A 429 -31.02 4.34 10.52
N VAL A 430 -30.16 3.78 11.36
CA VAL A 430 -30.19 2.36 11.70
C VAL A 430 -31.12 2.14 12.87
N THR A 431 -32.10 1.25 12.73
CA THR A 431 -33.06 0.93 13.80
C THR A 431 -32.73 -0.44 14.39
N ILE A 432 -32.51 -0.50 15.70
CA ILE A 432 -32.43 -1.75 16.45
C ILE A 432 -33.76 -1.96 17.17
N GLU A 433 -34.43 -3.06 16.86
CA GLU A 433 -35.67 -3.49 17.52
C GLU A 433 -35.42 -4.75 18.34
N ASP A 434 -36.24 -4.93 19.36
CA ASP A 434 -36.24 -6.14 20.17
C ASP A 434 -37.58 -6.85 20.02
N THR A 435 -37.52 -8.05 19.45
CA THR A 435 -38.65 -8.93 19.20
C THR A 435 -38.55 -10.24 19.98
N GLN A 436 -37.52 -10.39 20.82
CA GLN A 436 -37.27 -11.59 21.61
C GLN A 436 -37.90 -11.44 22.98
N TRP A 437 -38.52 -12.51 23.46
CA TRP A 437 -39.07 -12.54 24.82
C TRP A 437 -37.99 -12.85 25.87
N PRO A 438 -38.21 -12.44 27.13
CA PRO A 438 -37.36 -12.86 28.23
C PRO A 438 -37.35 -14.38 28.41
N ILE A 439 -36.22 -14.91 28.83
CA ILE A 439 -36.10 -16.29 29.31
C ILE A 439 -36.42 -16.28 30.81
N LEU A 440 -37.44 -17.04 31.22
CA LEU A 440 -37.90 -17.13 32.61
C LEU A 440 -37.80 -18.56 33.16
N VAL A 441 -37.27 -18.69 34.37
CA VAL A 441 -37.32 -19.89 35.20
C VAL A 441 -38.05 -19.54 36.51
N PRO A 442 -39.19 -20.18 36.81
CA PRO A 442 -39.97 -19.87 38.01
C PRO A 442 -39.21 -20.32 39.27
N PRO A 443 -39.54 -19.76 40.45
CA PRO A 443 -38.95 -20.24 41.70
C PRO A 443 -39.25 -21.72 41.93
N PRO A 444 -38.43 -22.41 42.76
CA PRO A 444 -38.72 -23.80 43.12
C PRO A 444 -40.07 -23.92 43.83
N GLY A 445 -40.67 -25.11 43.76
CA GLY A 445 -41.91 -25.38 44.50
C GLY A 445 -41.71 -25.17 46.00
N LEU A 446 -42.76 -24.68 46.67
CA LEU A 446 -42.73 -24.28 48.08
C LEU A 446 -43.73 -25.10 48.88
N VAL A 447 -43.32 -25.56 50.07
CA VAL A 447 -44.22 -26.21 51.04
C VAL A 447 -44.35 -25.31 52.27
N ILE A 448 -45.58 -25.03 52.67
CA ILE A 448 -45.91 -24.22 53.85
C ILE A 448 -46.76 -25.06 54.81
N GLU A 449 -46.36 -25.14 56.07
CA GLU A 449 -47.17 -25.77 57.11
C GLU A 449 -48.04 -24.73 57.82
N SER A 450 -49.36 -24.86 57.71
CA SER A 450 -50.33 -24.01 58.39
C SER A 450 -51.59 -24.76 58.78
N ALA A 451 -52.10 -24.49 59.98
CA ALA A 451 -53.38 -25.03 60.44
C ALA A 451 -54.59 -24.19 59.98
N ALA A 452 -54.34 -23.00 59.41
CA ALA A 452 -55.37 -22.07 58.92
C ALA A 452 -55.13 -21.73 57.43
N SER A 453 -56.15 -21.24 56.74
CA SER A 453 -55.98 -20.67 55.39
C SER A 453 -55.00 -19.51 55.42
N ILE A 454 -54.14 -19.45 54.40
CA ILE A 454 -53.11 -18.42 54.25
C ILE A 454 -53.35 -17.63 52.97
N ASN A 455 -52.90 -16.38 52.94
CA ASN A 455 -52.81 -15.61 51.71
C ASN A 455 -51.41 -15.77 51.10
N LEU A 456 -51.32 -16.23 49.85
CA LEU A 456 -50.05 -16.39 49.15
C LEU A 456 -49.30 -15.07 48.91
N ASP A 457 -50.03 -13.96 48.79
CA ASP A 457 -49.42 -12.63 48.59
C ASP A 457 -48.61 -12.18 49.82
N GLU A 458 -48.88 -12.76 50.99
CA GLU A 458 -48.16 -12.51 52.24
C GLU A 458 -47.00 -13.50 52.46
N GLN A 459 -46.78 -14.44 51.54
CA GLN A 459 -45.74 -15.47 51.65
C GLN A 459 -44.53 -15.13 50.78
N ALA A 460 -43.34 -15.53 51.25
CA ALA A 460 -42.13 -15.46 50.45
C ALA A 460 -42.11 -16.61 49.41
N LEU A 461 -42.73 -16.39 48.25
CA LEU A 461 -42.79 -17.37 47.16
C LEU A 461 -41.45 -17.57 46.43
N GLY A 462 -40.44 -16.75 46.75
CA GLY A 462 -39.16 -16.73 46.06
C GLY A 462 -39.16 -15.77 44.88
N ARG A 463 -38.02 -15.70 44.17
CA ARG A 463 -37.84 -14.85 42.98
C ARG A 463 -37.54 -15.75 41.78
N PRO A 464 -38.20 -15.54 40.62
CA PRO A 464 -37.83 -16.24 39.39
C PRO A 464 -36.47 -15.74 38.89
N LEU A 465 -35.78 -16.60 38.16
CA LEU A 465 -34.60 -16.20 37.38
C LEU A 465 -35.10 -15.73 36.01
N VAL A 466 -34.73 -14.51 35.64
CA VAL A 466 -35.16 -13.90 34.38
C VAL A 466 -33.97 -13.25 33.74
N VAL A 467 -33.81 -13.45 32.43
CA VAL A 467 -32.79 -12.81 31.61
C VAL A 467 -33.38 -12.44 30.27
N ASP A 468 -33.02 -11.26 29.79
CA ASP A 468 -33.28 -10.82 28.44
C ASP A 468 -32.04 -10.09 27.90
N LEU A 469 -31.88 -10.08 26.58
CA LEU A 469 -30.72 -9.43 25.94
C LEU A 469 -30.94 -7.93 25.76
N ALA A 470 -32.15 -7.50 25.45
CA ALA A 470 -32.47 -6.10 25.19
C ALA A 470 -32.80 -5.34 26.49
N ASP A 471 -33.50 -6.00 27.41
CA ASP A 471 -33.91 -5.48 28.70
C ASP A 471 -33.22 -6.20 29.86
N LEU A 472 -32.36 -5.48 30.58
CA LEU A 472 -31.68 -6.04 31.75
C LEU A 472 -32.58 -6.23 32.97
N ASN A 473 -33.79 -5.66 32.98
CA ASN A 473 -34.70 -5.75 34.11
C ASN A 473 -36.17 -5.97 33.70
N PRO A 474 -36.51 -7.12 33.09
CA PRO A 474 -37.88 -7.42 32.68
C PRO A 474 -38.85 -7.40 33.86
N VAL A 475 -40.08 -6.95 33.60
CA VAL A 475 -41.16 -6.91 34.59
C VAL A 475 -41.70 -8.31 34.80
N VAL A 476 -41.61 -8.81 36.03
CA VAL A 476 -42.14 -10.11 36.42
C VAL A 476 -43.48 -9.95 37.11
N THR A 477 -44.45 -10.76 36.69
CA THR A 477 -45.76 -10.86 37.34
C THR A 477 -46.07 -12.31 37.70
N SER A 478 -46.85 -12.49 38.76
CA SER A 478 -47.39 -13.78 39.18
C SER A 478 -48.90 -13.72 39.29
N SER A 479 -49.57 -14.82 38.98
CA SER A 479 -51.00 -14.99 39.15
C SER A 479 -51.31 -16.33 39.79
N THR A 480 -52.45 -16.41 40.48
CA THR A 480 -52.94 -17.67 41.06
C THR A 480 -54.38 -17.94 40.58
N PRO A 481 -54.83 -19.21 40.54
CA PRO A 481 -56.21 -19.57 40.21
C PRO A 481 -57.26 -18.91 41.10
N ASN A 482 -56.90 -18.53 42.33
CA ASN A 482 -57.78 -17.90 43.29
C ASN A 482 -57.59 -16.38 43.27
N ALA A 483 -58.65 -15.64 42.93
CA ALA A 483 -58.60 -14.19 42.85
C ALA A 483 -58.31 -13.48 44.20
N ASP A 484 -58.54 -14.16 45.33
CA ASP A 484 -58.26 -13.65 46.67
C ASP A 484 -56.90 -14.11 47.23
N GLY A 485 -56.15 -14.93 46.49
CA GLY A 485 -54.86 -15.48 46.94
C GLY A 485 -54.96 -16.44 48.13
N ILE A 486 -56.17 -16.76 48.59
CA ILE A 486 -56.38 -17.58 49.79
C ILE A 486 -56.25 -19.05 49.43
N VAL A 487 -55.40 -19.76 50.18
CA VAL A 487 -55.17 -21.20 50.02
C VAL A 487 -55.49 -21.91 51.32
N THR A 488 -56.33 -22.94 51.25
CA THR A 488 -56.71 -23.75 52.41
C THR A 488 -55.67 -24.83 52.69
N PRO A 489 -55.38 -25.17 53.95
CA PRO A 489 -54.53 -26.31 54.27
C PRO A 489 -55.05 -27.60 53.64
N GLY A 490 -54.13 -28.44 53.18
CA GLY A 490 -54.43 -29.67 52.46
C GLY A 490 -54.71 -29.47 50.96
N THR A 491 -54.23 -28.38 50.36
CA THR A 491 -54.39 -28.11 48.91
C THR A 491 -53.07 -27.66 48.28
N ARG A 492 -53.01 -27.75 46.94
CA ARG A 492 -51.90 -27.22 46.14
C ARG A 492 -52.38 -26.15 45.18
N THR A 493 -51.65 -25.05 45.11
CA THR A 493 -51.93 -23.94 44.22
C THR A 493 -50.80 -23.80 43.22
N ILE A 494 -51.15 -23.68 41.94
CA ILE A 494 -50.22 -23.32 40.89
C ILE A 494 -50.11 -21.80 40.88
N VAL A 495 -48.89 -21.28 41.03
CA VAL A 495 -48.58 -19.87 40.83
C VAL A 495 -47.92 -19.76 39.46
N THR A 496 -48.56 -19.04 38.55
CA THR A 496 -48.09 -18.88 37.17
C THR A 496 -47.34 -17.57 37.05
N TRP A 497 -46.10 -17.65 36.58
CA TRP A 497 -45.17 -16.54 36.40
C TRP A 497 -45.03 -16.17 34.93
N VAL A 498 -44.96 -14.87 34.65
CA VAL A 498 -44.72 -14.30 33.31
C VAL A 498 -43.73 -13.14 33.46
N ALA A 499 -42.72 -13.09 32.59
CA ALA A 499 -41.85 -11.93 32.44
C ALA A 499 -42.20 -11.19 31.15
N THR A 500 -42.20 -9.86 31.21
CA THR A 500 -42.43 -8.97 30.07
C THR A 500 -41.30 -7.94 30.01
N ASP A 501 -40.60 -7.86 28.89
CA ASP A 501 -39.56 -6.85 28.69
C ASP A 501 -40.14 -5.45 28.42
N SER A 502 -39.24 -4.46 28.34
CA SER A 502 -39.57 -3.07 28.00
C SER A 502 -40.10 -2.86 26.57
N SER A 503 -39.87 -3.81 25.66
CA SER A 503 -40.36 -3.81 24.28
C SER A 503 -41.78 -4.39 24.17
N GLY A 504 -42.25 -5.04 25.24
CA GLY A 504 -43.57 -5.65 25.36
C GLY A 504 -43.61 -7.13 24.99
N ASN A 505 -42.48 -7.79 24.71
CA ASN A 505 -42.46 -9.23 24.47
C ASN A 505 -42.59 -9.97 25.81
N SER A 506 -43.32 -11.08 25.83
CA SER A 506 -43.63 -11.82 27.05
C SER A 506 -43.17 -13.27 26.97
N SER A 507 -42.54 -13.74 28.04
CA SER A 507 -42.13 -15.13 28.17
C SER A 507 -43.34 -16.07 28.13
N PRO A 508 -43.17 -17.33 27.73
CA PRO A 508 -44.14 -18.36 28.05
C PRO A 508 -44.43 -18.39 29.56
N ALA A 509 -45.67 -18.68 29.93
CA ALA A 509 -46.07 -18.87 31.31
C ALA A 509 -45.32 -20.05 31.93
N ALA A 510 -44.77 -19.85 33.13
CA ALA A 510 -44.08 -20.91 33.86
C ALA A 510 -44.66 -21.08 35.26
N ASP A 511 -44.85 -22.35 35.65
CA ASP A 511 -45.61 -22.69 36.85
C ASP A 511 -44.69 -23.03 38.02
N GLN A 512 -44.96 -22.41 39.16
CA GLN A 512 -44.47 -22.81 40.47
C GLN A 512 -45.60 -23.52 41.23
N LEU A 513 -45.29 -24.64 41.88
CA LEU A 513 -46.25 -25.34 42.72
C LEU A 513 -46.07 -24.95 44.19
N VAL A 514 -47.12 -24.41 44.81
CA VAL A 514 -47.15 -24.09 46.24
C VAL A 514 -48.10 -25.04 46.96
N THR A 515 -47.59 -25.73 47.98
CA THR A 515 -48.31 -26.77 48.72
C THR A 515 -48.51 -26.32 50.16
N VAL A 516 -49.77 -26.25 50.61
CA VAL A 516 -50.08 -25.89 52.01
C VAL A 516 -50.52 -27.13 52.75
N LYS A 517 -49.74 -27.56 53.75
CA LYS A 517 -50.01 -28.76 54.56
C LYS A 517 -50.41 -28.38 55.97
N THR A 518 -51.22 -29.22 56.61
CA THR A 518 -51.45 -29.09 58.06
C THR A 518 -50.17 -29.49 58.80
N PRO A 519 -49.79 -28.79 59.89
CA PRO A 519 -48.59 -29.13 60.66
C PRO A 519 -48.59 -30.61 61.05
N GLY A 520 -47.49 -31.31 60.76
CA GLY A 520 -47.33 -32.74 61.04
C GLY A 520 -48.05 -33.70 60.09
N SER A 521 -48.69 -33.20 59.02
CA SER A 521 -49.26 -34.07 57.96
C SER A 521 -48.29 -34.38 56.82
N ASN A 522 -47.14 -33.70 56.76
CA ASN A 522 -46.11 -33.92 55.76
C ASN A 522 -45.38 -35.25 56.01
N THR A 523 -45.46 -36.20 55.08
CA THR A 523 -44.70 -37.44 55.11
C THR A 523 -43.40 -37.29 54.31
N ALA A 524 -42.35 -37.99 54.75
CA ALA A 524 -41.08 -37.97 54.03
C ALA A 524 -41.18 -38.87 52.78
N PRO A 525 -40.62 -38.46 51.64
CA PRO A 525 -40.61 -39.30 50.45
C PRO A 525 -39.70 -40.52 50.64
N VAL A 526 -40.06 -41.62 49.99
CA VAL A 526 -39.29 -42.87 49.98
C VAL A 526 -38.67 -43.07 48.60
N VAL A 527 -37.36 -43.30 48.57
CA VAL A 527 -36.61 -43.63 47.36
C VAL A 527 -35.84 -44.93 47.56
N ALA A 528 -35.66 -45.69 46.49
CA ALA A 528 -34.78 -46.85 46.48
C ALA A 528 -33.46 -46.50 45.79
N ASP A 529 -32.34 -46.82 46.44
CA ASP A 529 -31.01 -46.66 45.85
C ASP A 529 -30.91 -47.38 44.51
N GLN A 530 -30.27 -46.73 43.54
CA GLN A 530 -29.97 -47.31 42.23
C GLN A 530 -28.46 -47.37 42.04
N VAL A 531 -27.99 -48.47 41.47
CA VAL A 531 -26.59 -48.67 41.13
C VAL A 531 -26.51 -49.13 39.68
N ALA A 532 -25.59 -48.54 38.92
CA ALA A 532 -25.29 -48.94 37.56
C ALA A 532 -23.77 -48.90 37.35
N ASP A 533 -23.24 -49.92 36.69
CA ASP A 533 -21.83 -50.02 36.30
C ASP A 533 -21.72 -50.07 34.77
N THR A 534 -20.70 -49.41 34.21
CA THR A 534 -20.36 -49.50 32.80
C THR A 534 -18.85 -49.70 32.61
N LEU A 535 -18.47 -50.43 31.57
CA LEU A 535 -17.08 -50.61 31.14
C LEU A 535 -16.78 -49.85 29.83
N THR A 536 -17.74 -49.07 29.34
CA THR A 536 -17.64 -48.32 28.08
C THR A 536 -17.97 -46.85 28.32
N SER A 537 -17.65 -46.00 27.34
CA SER A 537 -18.05 -44.60 27.30
C SER A 537 -19.46 -44.38 26.75
N GLU A 538 -20.25 -45.44 26.53
CA GLU A 538 -21.63 -45.27 26.11
C GLU A 538 -22.52 -44.80 27.29
N PRO A 539 -23.50 -43.90 27.04
CA PRO A 539 -24.41 -43.45 28.08
C PRO A 539 -25.19 -44.61 28.71
N VAL A 540 -25.17 -44.69 30.04
CA VAL A 540 -26.04 -45.60 30.79
C VAL A 540 -27.16 -44.78 31.44
N ALA A 541 -28.39 -45.12 31.09
CA ALA A 541 -29.57 -44.52 31.72
C ALA A 541 -29.75 -45.06 33.14
N ILE A 542 -29.74 -44.18 34.13
CA ILE A 542 -30.14 -44.48 35.51
C ILE A 542 -31.55 -43.91 35.70
N VAL A 543 -32.53 -44.79 35.86
CA VAL A 543 -33.92 -44.37 36.13
C VAL A 543 -34.12 -44.30 37.63
N LEU A 544 -34.33 -43.08 38.13
CA LEU A 544 -34.64 -42.84 39.54
C LEU A 544 -36.16 -42.85 39.74
N THR A 545 -36.63 -43.62 40.72
CA THR A 545 -38.04 -43.64 41.12
C THR A 545 -38.14 -43.40 42.61
N GLY A 546 -38.98 -42.44 42.99
CA GLY A 546 -39.37 -42.21 44.38
C GLY A 546 -40.88 -42.23 44.51
N GLN A 547 -41.36 -42.40 45.72
CA GLN A 547 -42.78 -42.33 46.07
C GLN A 547 -42.97 -41.37 47.24
N ASP A 548 -44.01 -40.56 47.14
CA ASP A 548 -44.55 -39.78 48.24
C ASP A 548 -46.03 -40.16 48.40
N ASN A 549 -46.47 -40.41 49.62
CA ASN A 549 -47.85 -40.81 49.90
C ASN A 549 -48.77 -39.60 50.12
N ASP A 550 -48.23 -38.38 50.15
CA ASP A 550 -48.99 -37.17 50.36
C ASP A 550 -49.73 -36.79 49.07
N VAL A 551 -51.02 -37.15 49.04
CA VAL A 551 -51.91 -36.90 47.91
C VAL A 551 -52.85 -35.75 48.24
N LEU A 552 -52.61 -34.58 47.62
CA LEU A 552 -53.42 -33.38 47.82
C LEU A 552 -54.08 -32.92 46.51
N PRO A 553 -55.32 -32.42 46.55
CA PRO A 553 -55.98 -31.82 45.40
C PRO A 553 -55.35 -30.48 45.01
N LEU A 554 -55.52 -30.12 43.74
CA LEU A 554 -55.30 -28.73 43.31
C LEU A 554 -56.42 -27.85 43.85
N THR A 555 -56.08 -26.61 44.18
CA THR A 555 -57.03 -25.60 44.65
C THR A 555 -58.12 -25.39 43.59
N GLY A 556 -59.39 -25.54 44.00
CA GLY A 556 -60.55 -25.45 43.11
C GLY A 556 -60.88 -26.72 42.33
N ASP A 557 -60.03 -27.76 42.37
CA ASP A 557 -60.29 -29.07 41.76
C ASP A 557 -60.62 -30.12 42.82
N THR A 558 -61.79 -30.74 42.70
CA THR A 558 -62.25 -31.83 43.58
C THR A 558 -62.06 -33.22 42.97
N SER A 559 -61.50 -33.30 41.76
CA SER A 559 -61.50 -34.49 40.90
C SER A 559 -60.39 -35.51 41.20
N GLY A 560 -59.59 -35.28 42.24
CA GLY A 560 -58.54 -36.20 42.69
C GLY A 560 -57.27 -35.45 43.07
N GLY A 561 -56.54 -35.98 44.07
CA GLY A 561 -55.25 -35.43 44.46
C GLY A 561 -54.10 -36.03 43.66
N PHE A 562 -52.99 -35.29 43.59
CA PHE A 562 -51.72 -35.75 43.02
C PHE A 562 -50.71 -36.02 44.13
N PRO A 563 -49.74 -36.94 43.98
CA PRO A 563 -48.60 -37.04 44.89
C PRO A 563 -47.74 -35.77 44.88
N ASP A 564 -46.90 -35.55 45.89
CA ASP A 564 -45.92 -34.47 45.83
C ASP A 564 -44.95 -34.66 44.67
N PRO A 565 -44.59 -33.57 43.95
CA PRO A 565 -43.54 -33.65 42.95
C PRO A 565 -42.19 -33.90 43.63
N LEU A 566 -41.54 -34.99 43.24
CA LEU A 566 -40.23 -35.36 43.72
C LEU A 566 -39.14 -34.71 42.88
N ARG A 567 -38.09 -34.22 43.54
CA ARG A 567 -36.87 -33.75 42.89
C ARG A 567 -35.70 -34.62 43.35
N PHE A 568 -34.84 -35.01 42.42
CA PHE A 568 -33.59 -35.70 42.73
C PHE A 568 -32.44 -34.71 42.67
N LYS A 569 -31.54 -34.76 43.65
CA LYS A 569 -30.29 -34.01 43.67
C LYS A 569 -29.12 -34.99 43.64
N ILE A 570 -28.09 -34.66 42.89
CA ILE A 570 -26.81 -35.36 42.91
C ILE A 570 -25.98 -34.76 44.04
N GLU A 571 -25.66 -35.55 45.07
CA GLU A 571 -24.82 -35.11 46.18
C GLU A 571 -23.33 -35.43 45.95
N GLN A 572 -23.05 -36.46 45.15
CA GLN A 572 -21.71 -36.92 44.85
C GLN A 572 -21.58 -37.25 43.35
N LEU A 573 -20.56 -36.67 42.71
CA LEU A 573 -20.22 -36.99 41.32
C LEU A 573 -19.63 -38.42 41.22
N PRO A 574 -19.80 -39.10 40.07
CA PRO A 574 -19.19 -40.41 39.85
C PRO A 574 -17.67 -40.31 39.92
N ALA A 575 -17.02 -41.37 40.42
CA ALA A 575 -15.55 -41.42 40.50
C ALA A 575 -14.89 -41.38 39.11
N ASN A 576 -15.60 -41.81 38.06
CA ASN A 576 -15.18 -41.76 36.65
C ASN A 576 -16.40 -41.43 35.76
N GLY A 577 -16.23 -40.57 34.74
CA GLY A 577 -17.30 -40.15 33.81
C GLY A 577 -17.92 -38.78 34.15
N GLU A 578 -18.92 -38.36 33.37
CA GLU A 578 -19.65 -37.10 33.55
C GLU A 578 -21.16 -37.29 33.35
N PHE A 579 -21.97 -36.43 33.96
CA PHE A 579 -23.41 -36.35 33.68
C PHE A 579 -23.67 -35.35 32.55
N VAL A 580 -24.45 -35.75 31.54
CA VAL A 580 -24.96 -34.82 30.52
C VAL A 580 -26.32 -34.32 30.99
N ALA A 581 -26.36 -33.11 31.55
CA ALA A 581 -27.61 -32.41 31.84
C ALA A 581 -27.90 -31.37 30.75
N PRO A 582 -29.16 -31.18 30.31
CA PRO A 582 -29.53 -30.05 29.47
C PRO A 582 -29.45 -28.77 30.33
N LEU A 583 -28.30 -28.11 30.31
CA LEU A 583 -28.10 -26.82 30.96
C LEU A 583 -28.67 -25.72 30.07
N TYR A 584 -29.54 -24.86 30.61
CA TYR A 584 -29.84 -23.60 29.97
C TYR A 584 -28.61 -22.70 30.13
N PRO A 585 -27.94 -22.29 29.03
CA PRO A 585 -26.62 -21.65 29.08
C PRO A 585 -26.60 -20.27 29.76
N TYR A 586 -27.77 -19.72 30.12
CA TYR A 586 -27.92 -18.38 30.69
C TYR A 586 -28.08 -18.35 32.21
N PHE A 587 -28.33 -19.50 32.86
CA PHE A 587 -28.45 -19.61 34.32
C PHE A 587 -27.33 -20.50 34.88
N ILE A 588 -26.10 -20.21 34.46
CA ILE A 588 -24.93 -20.95 34.94
C ILE A 588 -24.48 -20.30 36.26
N ASP A 589 -24.82 -20.92 37.37
CA ASP A 589 -24.00 -20.79 38.58
C ASP A 589 -22.71 -21.61 38.34
N ASP A 590 -21.67 -20.99 37.76
CA ASP A 590 -20.39 -21.67 37.50
C ASP A 590 -19.58 -21.76 38.79
N HIS A 591 -19.92 -22.73 39.63
CA HIS A 591 -19.19 -23.00 40.88
C HIS A 591 -17.72 -23.45 40.67
N ARG A 592 -17.21 -23.53 39.44
CA ARG A 592 -15.81 -23.89 39.14
C ARG A 592 -14.87 -22.67 39.13
N THR A 593 -15.37 -21.46 38.89
CA THR A 593 -14.55 -20.26 38.77
C THR A 593 -14.65 -19.31 39.97
N ASP A 594 -15.57 -19.58 40.91
CA ASP A 594 -15.90 -18.58 41.91
C ASP A 594 -15.11 -18.72 43.23
N LYS A 595 -14.21 -17.77 43.49
CA LYS A 595 -13.77 -17.44 44.86
C LYS A 595 -14.70 -16.44 45.56
N VAL A 596 -15.74 -15.96 44.86
CA VAL A 596 -16.68 -14.91 45.28
C VAL A 596 -18.14 -15.41 45.14
N GLY A 597 -18.35 -16.74 45.15
CA GLY A 597 -19.65 -17.41 44.98
C GLY A 597 -20.59 -17.30 46.17
N GLY A 598 -20.54 -16.18 46.87
CA GLY A 598 -21.45 -15.84 47.94
C GLY A 598 -21.72 -14.34 48.02
N LEU A 599 -21.25 -13.51 47.09
CA LEU A 599 -21.46 -12.05 47.17
C LEU A 599 -22.93 -11.68 46.87
N ILE A 600 -23.49 -12.20 45.77
CA ILE A 600 -24.89 -11.98 45.41
C ILE A 600 -25.81 -12.64 46.45
N ASP A 601 -25.49 -13.87 46.87
CA ASP A 601 -26.21 -14.54 47.97
C ASP A 601 -26.11 -13.78 49.29
N TYR A 602 -24.96 -13.17 49.60
CA TYR A 602 -24.78 -12.32 50.78
C TYR A 602 -25.62 -11.05 50.68
N ILE A 603 -25.54 -10.32 49.55
CA ILE A 603 -26.34 -9.12 49.29
C ILE A 603 -27.83 -9.46 49.44
N ASN A 604 -28.26 -10.56 48.84
CA ASN A 604 -29.64 -11.06 48.90
C ASN A 604 -30.06 -11.53 50.30
N SER A 605 -29.12 -11.88 51.17
CA SER A 605 -29.38 -12.22 52.57
C SER A 605 -29.46 -11.01 53.51
N GLN A 606 -29.10 -9.81 53.04
CA GLN A 606 -29.15 -8.60 53.86
C GLN A 606 -30.56 -8.00 53.93
N PRO A 607 -30.93 -7.34 55.04
CA PRO A 607 -32.24 -6.69 55.19
C PRO A 607 -32.49 -5.53 54.21
N ASP A 608 -31.42 -4.99 53.65
CA ASP A 608 -31.35 -3.88 52.71
C ASP A 608 -30.81 -4.31 51.32
N ALA A 609 -31.06 -5.57 50.94
CA ALA A 609 -30.60 -6.19 49.70
C ALA A 609 -30.83 -5.33 48.46
N ASP A 610 -31.98 -4.66 48.33
CA ASP A 610 -32.29 -3.82 47.17
C ASP A 610 -31.34 -2.61 47.09
N ALA A 611 -31.00 -1.98 48.22
CA ALA A 611 -30.06 -0.84 48.26
C ALA A 611 -28.60 -1.28 48.03
N LEU A 612 -28.21 -2.44 48.55
CA LEU A 612 -26.90 -3.04 48.31
C LEU A 612 -26.74 -3.50 46.85
N MET A 613 -27.81 -4.03 46.24
CA MET A 613 -27.82 -4.43 44.84
C MET A 613 -27.72 -3.22 43.91
N ASP A 614 -28.47 -2.15 44.19
CA ASP A 614 -28.36 -0.88 43.44
C ASP A 614 -26.94 -0.30 43.55
N SER A 615 -26.33 -0.36 44.74
CA SER A 615 -24.96 0.09 44.96
C SER A 615 -23.91 -0.78 44.27
N TYR A 616 -24.12 -2.10 44.24
CA TYR A 616 -23.29 -3.05 43.51
C TYR A 616 -23.36 -2.78 42.00
N ILE A 617 -24.57 -2.60 41.45
CA ILE A 617 -24.79 -2.28 40.05
C ILE A 617 -24.10 -0.96 39.68
N ASP A 618 -24.23 0.10 40.49
CA ASP A 618 -23.51 1.36 40.27
C ASP A 618 -21.97 1.16 40.26
N ALA A 619 -21.44 0.33 41.17
CA ALA A 619 -20.02 0.01 41.22
C ALA A 619 -19.53 -0.78 40.00
N VAL A 620 -20.34 -1.70 39.46
CA VAL A 620 -20.05 -2.43 38.20
C VAL A 620 -20.03 -1.45 37.03
N VAL A 621 -21.10 -0.65 36.89
CA VAL A 621 -21.28 0.28 35.76
C VAL A 621 -20.23 1.39 35.78
N THR A 622 -19.78 1.83 36.95
CA THR A 622 -18.73 2.86 37.10
C THR A 622 -17.30 2.31 37.21
N ASN A 623 -17.13 0.99 37.08
CA ASN A 623 -15.84 0.29 37.17
C ASN A 623 -15.09 0.53 38.49
N ARG A 624 -15.81 0.55 39.61
CA ARG A 624 -15.34 0.78 40.98
C ARG A 624 -15.48 -0.42 41.91
N LEU A 625 -15.68 -1.62 41.34
CA LEU A 625 -16.00 -2.84 42.09
C LEU A 625 -15.01 -3.12 43.22
N ASP A 626 -13.70 -2.97 42.97
CA ASP A 626 -12.66 -3.22 43.98
C ASP A 626 -12.76 -2.26 45.18
N SER A 627 -13.12 -1.00 44.95
CA SER A 627 -13.30 -0.02 46.03
C SER A 627 -14.59 -0.25 46.80
N TRP A 628 -15.62 -0.74 46.14
CA TRP A 628 -16.91 -1.05 46.74
C TRP A 628 -16.80 -2.29 47.64
N MET A 629 -16.18 -3.36 47.14
CA MET A 629 -15.95 -4.58 47.93
C MET A 629 -15.15 -4.33 49.21
N ASN A 630 -14.14 -3.45 49.20
CA ASN A 630 -13.33 -3.16 50.39
C ASN A 630 -14.02 -2.26 51.44
N ASN A 631 -15.13 -1.61 51.09
CA ASN A 631 -15.88 -0.74 52.00
C ASN A 631 -17.09 -1.46 52.61
N GLU A 632 -17.70 -2.38 51.86
CA GLU A 632 -18.90 -3.12 52.28
C GLU A 632 -18.59 -4.50 52.91
N PHE A 633 -17.37 -5.03 52.73
CA PHE A 633 -16.83 -6.26 53.34
C PHE A 633 -15.50 -6.00 54.06
#